data_AF-A0A945W519-F1
#
_entry.id   AF-A0A945W519-F1
#
_cell.length_a   1.000
_cell.length_b   1.000
_cell.length_c   1.000
_cell.angle_alpha   90.00
_cell.angle_beta   90.00
_cell.angle_gamma   90.00
#
_symmetry.space_group_name_H-M   'P 1'
#
loop_
_entity.id
_entity.type
_entity.pdbx_description
1 polymer ?
#
loop_
_entity_poly.entity_id
_entity_poly.type
_entity_poly.pdbx_seq_one_letter_code
_entity_poly.pdbx_strand_id
1 'polypeptide(L)'
;MKISLKNYIILMLIFFTLLPFVLLRIIAYPKIQSDLKTVIMDNLETVGNKQADIVSTWMRERMKDVIVVANNPSAVSSVKGDSDHDAFVEYLELVVAEYGYKGAFVSDEDGIVTLATSEENVENVSSRDFFKQAIQGKTSATSIIPSEIALTNEFDEKEVGLPTMFVSTPLKGENDAIVGVVVFRIHVATLSNLLQSQKFGKTGETYIVGKDGYMLTESRFTDNLKKTGAIRTRSALELKLVNPDTGKLAYGVNQCLKGKNGSSSKGYKDYAGISVLGVWHWLPELEWGVVTEIDKAEVYGVAYNLNTLGWVLLFGIAFPIVFFAYVVGKKISAPIIELTEATEKMSAGDLTQRVNIDRGDELGVLATSFNTMAGALDKKTKEIGESESAYRELFNALQAGIYQCEPGVEGSFTWVNQSCAEMFGYGSPEEMEGTKVKDIYVDQADRKKLVDKLEKEGASKDFTSYCVNKNGEKFYTERTSNMVKDDKGKPVRIEGVIRDISDRKKKEDDLQKRAKKSQS
;
A
#
# COMPACT_ATOMS: atom_id res chain seq x y z
N MET A 1 6.94 23.04 9.83
CA MET A 1 5.80 22.60 10.67
C MET A 1 6.29 21.45 11.55
N LYS A 2 6.43 21.63 12.87
CA LYS A 2 6.80 20.51 13.76
C LYS A 2 5.60 19.57 13.86
N ILE A 3 5.75 18.32 13.42
CA ILE A 3 4.72 17.29 13.57
C ILE A 3 4.62 16.97 15.06
N SER A 4 3.40 16.95 15.61
CA SER A 4 3.21 16.57 17.02
C SER A 4 3.66 15.13 17.25
N LEU A 5 4.24 14.83 18.41
CA LEU A 5 4.71 13.48 18.77
C LEU A 5 3.61 12.43 18.56
N LYS A 6 2.36 12.78 18.87
CA LYS A 6 1.16 11.98 18.61
C LYS A 6 1.04 11.59 17.14
N ASN A 7 1.05 12.56 16.23
CA ASN A 7 0.84 12.32 14.81
C ASN A 7 2.01 11.52 14.22
N TYR A 8 3.24 11.77 14.69
CA TYR A 8 4.41 11.02 14.27
C TYR A 8 4.31 9.52 14.62
N ILE A 9 3.95 9.18 15.86
CA ILE A 9 3.78 7.78 16.30
C ILE A 9 2.67 7.09 15.51
N ILE A 10 1.52 7.76 15.33
CA ILE A 10 0.39 7.21 14.58
C ILE A 10 0.79 6.92 13.13
N LEU A 11 1.46 7.86 12.46
CA LEU A 11 1.91 7.69 11.07
C LEU A 11 2.93 6.56 10.92
N MET A 12 3.90 6.46 11.84
CA MET A 12 4.86 5.35 11.85
C MET A 12 4.19 3.99 12.01
N LEU A 13 3.23 3.87 12.95
CA LEU A 13 2.50 2.62 13.17
C LEU A 13 1.68 2.22 11.95
N ILE A 14 0.93 3.14 11.36
CA ILE A 14 0.15 2.88 10.13
C ILE A 14 1.09 2.48 8.99
N PHE A 15 2.19 3.21 8.81
CA PHE A 15 3.13 2.95 7.73
C PHE A 15 3.75 1.55 7.84
N PHE A 16 4.36 1.21 8.99
CA PHE A 16 5.02 -0.08 9.15
C PHE A 16 4.07 -1.28 9.14
N THR A 17 2.81 -1.08 9.53
CA THR A 17 1.81 -2.16 9.51
C THR A 17 1.21 -2.38 8.13
N LEU A 18 0.92 -1.33 7.36
CA LEU A 18 0.33 -1.46 6.02
C LEU A 18 1.37 -1.69 4.91
N LEU A 19 2.61 -1.24 5.10
CA LEU A 19 3.67 -1.36 4.08
C LEU A 19 3.89 -2.80 3.60
N PRO A 20 3.98 -3.84 4.46
CA PRO A 20 4.14 -5.22 4.01
C PRO A 20 2.98 -5.71 3.15
N PHE A 21 1.74 -5.34 3.46
CA PHE A 21 0.56 -5.73 2.68
C PHE A 21 0.53 -5.05 1.32
N VAL A 22 0.89 -3.76 1.28
CA VAL A 22 1.00 -3.01 0.03
C VAL A 22 2.11 -3.59 -0.85
N LEU A 23 3.29 -3.88 -0.28
CA LEU A 23 4.41 -4.50 -0.99
C LEU A 23 4.05 -5.90 -1.50
N LEU A 24 3.48 -6.75 -0.63
CA LEU A 24 3.03 -8.09 -1.00
C LEU A 24 2.07 -8.01 -2.19
N ARG A 25 1.13 -7.06 -2.17
CA ARG A 25 0.20 -6.86 -3.27
C ARG A 25 0.89 -6.41 -4.56
N ILE A 26 1.76 -5.40 -4.50
CA ILE A 26 2.49 -4.86 -5.67
C ILE A 26 3.31 -5.96 -6.34
N ILE A 27 3.86 -6.90 -5.56
CA ILE A 27 4.67 -8.01 -6.07
C ILE A 27 3.80 -9.19 -6.52
N ALA A 28 2.86 -9.62 -5.70
CA ALA A 28 2.07 -10.83 -5.94
C ALA A 28 1.05 -10.67 -7.06
N TYR A 29 0.38 -9.51 -7.16
CA TYR A 29 -0.70 -9.33 -8.14
C TYR A 29 -0.21 -9.43 -9.60
N PRO A 30 0.87 -8.72 -10.02
CA PRO A 30 1.42 -8.88 -11.36
C PRO A 30 1.93 -10.30 -11.63
N LYS A 31 2.50 -10.95 -10.61
CA LYS A 31 3.00 -12.33 -10.74
C LYS A 31 1.85 -13.32 -10.97
N ILE A 32 0.77 -13.24 -10.18
CA ILE A 32 -0.45 -14.05 -10.35
C ILE A 32 -1.05 -13.81 -11.73
N GLN A 33 -1.15 -12.56 -12.16
CA GLN A 33 -1.71 -12.24 -13.48
C GLN A 33 -0.85 -12.82 -14.62
N SER A 34 0.48 -12.75 -14.48
CA SER A 34 1.41 -13.33 -15.45
C SER A 34 1.31 -14.85 -15.48
N ASP A 35 1.31 -15.52 -14.32
CA ASP A 35 1.27 -16.98 -14.23
C ASP A 35 -0.07 -17.53 -14.73
N LEU A 36 -1.19 -16.90 -14.35
CA LEU A 36 -2.51 -17.26 -14.84
C LEU A 36 -2.60 -17.11 -16.36
N LYS A 37 -2.02 -16.03 -16.91
CA LYS A 37 -1.94 -15.82 -18.35
C LYS A 37 -1.15 -16.94 -19.04
N THR A 38 0.01 -17.31 -18.50
CA THR A 38 0.84 -18.39 -19.06
C THR A 38 0.09 -19.71 -19.05
N VAL A 39 -0.45 -20.14 -17.90
CA VAL A 39 -1.18 -21.42 -17.78
C VAL A 39 -2.36 -21.50 -18.74
N ILE A 40 -3.13 -20.42 -18.87
CA ILE A 40 -4.29 -20.40 -19.77
C ILE A 40 -3.84 -20.42 -21.23
N MET A 41 -2.78 -19.69 -21.59
CA MET A 41 -2.25 -19.73 -22.95
C MET A 41 -1.69 -21.10 -23.31
N ASP A 42 -0.95 -21.74 -22.42
CA ASP A 42 -0.40 -23.09 -22.64
C ASP A 42 -1.54 -24.12 -22.83
N ASN A 43 -2.60 -24.01 -22.03
CA ASN A 43 -3.78 -24.85 -22.18
C ASN A 43 -4.53 -24.56 -23.49
N LEU A 44 -4.69 -23.28 -23.85
CA LEU A 44 -5.36 -22.85 -25.08
C LEU A 44 -4.58 -23.33 -26.32
N GLU A 45 -3.24 -23.23 -26.30
CA GLU A 45 -2.38 -23.75 -27.36
C GLU A 45 -2.47 -25.27 -27.46
N THR A 46 -2.51 -25.97 -26.33
CA THR A 46 -2.71 -27.42 -26.31
C THR A 46 -4.05 -27.81 -26.92
N VAL A 47 -5.13 -27.10 -26.58
CA VAL A 47 -6.46 -27.35 -27.15
C VAL A 47 -6.47 -27.02 -28.65
N GLY A 48 -5.95 -25.87 -29.05
CA GLY A 48 -5.93 -25.46 -30.46
C GLY A 48 -5.15 -26.42 -31.35
N ASN A 49 -3.97 -26.87 -30.91
CA ASN A 49 -3.19 -27.90 -31.61
C ASN A 49 -3.98 -29.22 -31.73
N LYS A 50 -4.55 -29.71 -30.62
CA LYS A 50 -5.33 -30.94 -30.62
C LYS A 50 -6.55 -30.86 -31.53
N GLN A 51 -7.23 -29.72 -31.57
CA GLN A 51 -8.39 -29.52 -32.45
C GLN A 51 -7.98 -29.57 -33.92
N ALA A 52 -6.86 -28.93 -34.29
CA ALA A 52 -6.33 -28.99 -35.64
C ALA A 52 -5.95 -30.43 -36.06
N ASP A 53 -5.34 -31.19 -35.14
CA ASP A 53 -5.01 -32.60 -35.35
C ASP A 53 -6.26 -33.48 -35.47
N ILE A 54 -7.29 -33.23 -34.66
CA ILE A 54 -8.59 -33.93 -34.72
C ILE A 54 -9.25 -33.68 -36.08
N VAL A 55 -9.31 -32.43 -36.55
CA VAL A 55 -9.89 -32.08 -37.86
C VAL A 55 -9.12 -32.76 -38.99
N SER A 56 -7.79 -32.70 -38.95
CA SER A 56 -6.93 -33.32 -39.98
C SER A 56 -7.08 -34.85 -40.01
N THR A 57 -7.15 -35.47 -38.82
CA THR A 57 -7.33 -36.92 -38.68
C THR A 57 -8.70 -37.34 -39.18
N TRP A 58 -9.75 -36.63 -38.75
CA TRP A 58 -11.12 -36.89 -39.18
C TRP A 58 -11.24 -36.80 -40.70
N MET A 59 -10.66 -35.77 -41.34
CA MET A 59 -10.65 -35.67 -42.81
C MET A 59 -9.92 -36.83 -43.49
N ARG A 60 -8.77 -37.23 -42.94
CA ARG A 60 -8.01 -38.37 -43.46
C ARG A 60 -8.79 -39.68 -43.37
N GLU A 61 -9.58 -39.87 -42.31
CA GLU A 61 -10.45 -41.04 -42.18
C GLU A 61 -11.55 -41.03 -43.24
N ARG A 62 -12.22 -39.90 -43.50
CA ARG A 62 -13.23 -39.82 -44.58
C ARG A 62 -12.65 -40.11 -45.95
N MET A 63 -11.41 -39.66 -46.21
CA MET A 63 -10.68 -40.02 -47.44
C MET A 63 -10.36 -41.52 -47.52
N LYS A 64 -10.06 -42.18 -46.39
CA LYS A 64 -9.85 -43.63 -46.36
C LYS A 64 -11.14 -44.40 -46.60
N ASP A 65 -12.26 -43.95 -46.03
CA ASP A 65 -13.54 -44.63 -46.18
C ASP A 65 -13.98 -44.68 -47.65
N VAL A 66 -13.82 -43.58 -48.40
CA VAL A 66 -14.15 -43.57 -49.83
C VAL A 66 -13.22 -44.48 -50.65
N ILE A 67 -11.94 -44.59 -50.26
CA ILE A 67 -10.97 -45.50 -50.91
C ILE A 67 -11.36 -46.95 -50.66
N VAL A 68 -11.82 -47.30 -49.45
CA VAL A 68 -12.29 -48.66 -49.12
C VAL A 68 -13.47 -49.05 -50.02
N VAL A 69 -14.43 -48.13 -50.20
CA VAL A 69 -15.58 -48.37 -51.07
C VAL A 69 -15.18 -48.45 -52.54
N ALA A 70 -14.26 -47.60 -53.02
CA ALA A 70 -13.76 -47.68 -54.39
C ALA A 70 -12.98 -48.96 -54.69
N ASN A 71 -12.40 -49.61 -53.68
CA ASN A 71 -11.72 -50.90 -53.82
C ASN A 71 -12.67 -52.10 -53.71
N ASN A 72 -13.97 -51.87 -53.48
CA ASN A 72 -14.97 -52.94 -53.52
C ASN A 72 -15.18 -53.37 -55.00
N PRO A 73 -15.00 -54.66 -55.36
CA PRO A 73 -15.18 -55.13 -56.73
C PRO A 73 -16.54 -54.77 -57.35
N SER A 74 -17.61 -54.74 -56.54
CA SER A 74 -18.95 -54.37 -56.99
C SER A 74 -19.06 -52.90 -57.41
N ALA A 75 -18.15 -52.02 -56.92
CA ALA A 75 -18.10 -50.63 -57.36
C ALA A 75 -17.77 -50.53 -58.86
N VAL A 76 -16.82 -51.33 -59.35
CA VAL A 76 -16.45 -51.36 -60.78
C VAL A 76 -17.58 -51.94 -61.63
N SER A 77 -18.23 -53.01 -61.17
CA SER A 77 -19.38 -53.61 -61.86
C SER A 77 -20.57 -52.64 -61.97
N SER A 78 -20.75 -51.76 -60.97
CA SER A 78 -21.84 -50.78 -60.96
C SER A 78 -21.79 -49.78 -62.12
N VAL A 79 -20.60 -49.44 -62.61
CA VAL A 79 -20.41 -48.53 -63.76
C VAL A 79 -20.69 -49.25 -65.09
N LYS A 80 -20.46 -50.56 -65.16
CA LYS A 80 -20.65 -51.36 -66.38
C LYS A 80 -22.10 -51.76 -66.64
N GLY A 81 -23.02 -51.52 -65.70
CA GLY A 81 -24.44 -51.86 -65.82
C GLY A 81 -24.75 -53.36 -65.63
N ASP A 82 -23.89 -54.08 -64.91
CA ASP A 82 -24.06 -55.52 -64.62
C ASP A 82 -25.09 -55.80 -63.50
N SER A 83 -25.49 -57.07 -63.33
CA SER A 83 -26.55 -57.56 -62.42
C SER A 83 -26.36 -57.28 -60.93
N ASP A 84 -25.19 -56.79 -60.51
CA ASP A 84 -24.84 -56.56 -59.09
C ASP A 84 -25.16 -55.13 -58.61
N HIS A 85 -25.87 -54.35 -59.44
CA HIS A 85 -26.18 -52.95 -59.18
C HIS A 85 -26.95 -52.74 -57.87
N ASP A 86 -28.05 -53.47 -57.66
CA ASP A 86 -28.92 -53.32 -56.48
C ASP A 86 -28.20 -53.67 -55.17
N ALA A 87 -27.39 -54.74 -55.18
CA ALA A 87 -26.62 -55.16 -54.01
C ALA A 87 -25.56 -54.12 -53.60
N PHE A 88 -24.97 -53.42 -54.58
CA PHE A 88 -24.00 -52.37 -54.28
C PHE A 88 -24.66 -51.07 -53.80
N VAL A 89 -25.86 -50.74 -54.29
CA VAL A 89 -26.68 -49.65 -53.72
C VAL A 89 -26.97 -49.93 -52.24
N GLU A 90 -27.43 -51.13 -51.90
CA GLU A 90 -27.70 -51.51 -50.49
C GLU A 90 -26.45 -51.43 -49.62
N TYR A 91 -25.30 -51.85 -50.13
CA TYR A 91 -24.01 -51.70 -49.44
C TYR A 91 -23.66 -50.22 -49.22
N LEU A 92 -23.83 -49.36 -50.22
CA LEU A 92 -23.58 -47.93 -50.10
C LEU A 92 -24.52 -47.25 -49.11
N GLU A 93 -25.81 -47.61 -49.12
CA GLU A 93 -26.78 -47.12 -48.13
C GLU A 93 -26.38 -47.52 -46.71
N LEU A 94 -25.92 -48.77 -46.51
CA LEU A 94 -25.40 -49.22 -45.23
C LEU A 94 -24.17 -48.41 -44.80
N VAL A 95 -23.21 -48.17 -45.70
CA VAL A 95 -22.02 -47.35 -45.41
C VAL A 95 -22.44 -45.92 -45.06
N VAL A 96 -23.36 -45.33 -45.81
CA VAL A 96 -23.85 -43.97 -45.56
C VAL A 96 -24.51 -43.87 -44.20
N ALA A 97 -25.38 -44.82 -43.84
CA ALA A 97 -26.08 -44.85 -42.56
C ALA A 97 -25.13 -45.10 -41.37
N GLU A 98 -24.27 -46.11 -41.43
CA GLU A 98 -23.42 -46.52 -40.30
C GLU A 98 -22.25 -45.55 -40.06
N TYR A 99 -21.70 -44.94 -41.10
CA TYR A 99 -20.57 -44.01 -41.00
C TYR A 99 -21.01 -42.55 -40.92
N GLY A 100 -22.32 -42.27 -40.98
CA GLY A 100 -22.88 -40.93 -40.82
C GLY A 100 -22.59 -39.99 -41.99
N TYR A 101 -22.53 -40.52 -43.20
CA TYR A 101 -22.49 -39.72 -44.42
C TYR A 101 -23.89 -39.22 -44.78
N LYS A 102 -23.96 -38.21 -45.65
CA LYS A 102 -25.23 -37.68 -46.13
C LYS A 102 -25.73 -38.40 -47.38
N GLY A 103 -24.80 -38.89 -48.18
CA GLY A 103 -25.08 -39.59 -49.41
C GLY A 103 -23.79 -40.09 -50.04
N ALA A 104 -23.91 -41.02 -50.97
CA ALA A 104 -22.82 -41.52 -51.77
C ALA A 104 -23.31 -41.78 -53.20
N PHE A 105 -22.42 -41.63 -54.16
CA PHE A 105 -22.70 -41.97 -55.55
C PHE A 105 -21.43 -42.38 -56.29
N VAL A 106 -21.64 -43.06 -57.41
CA VAL A 106 -20.61 -43.47 -58.36
C VAL A 106 -20.94 -42.86 -59.72
N SER A 107 -19.92 -42.30 -60.38
CA SER A 107 -20.02 -41.86 -61.77
C SER A 107 -19.10 -42.67 -62.67
N ASP A 108 -19.41 -42.70 -63.96
CA ASP A 108 -18.50 -43.16 -65.00
C ASP A 108 -17.36 -42.16 -65.29
N GLU A 109 -16.54 -42.46 -66.28
CA GLU A 109 -15.40 -41.64 -66.74
C GLU A 109 -15.81 -40.33 -67.40
N ASP A 110 -17.05 -40.22 -67.87
CA ASP A 110 -17.64 -39.00 -68.45
C ASP A 110 -18.35 -38.14 -67.38
N GLY A 111 -18.45 -38.64 -66.15
CA GLY A 111 -19.07 -37.97 -65.02
C GLY A 111 -20.60 -38.12 -64.98
N ILE A 112 -21.17 -39.07 -65.71
CA ILE A 112 -22.57 -39.47 -65.57
C ILE A 112 -22.69 -40.34 -64.33
N VAL A 113 -23.60 -39.98 -63.42
CA VAL A 113 -23.84 -40.75 -62.20
C VAL A 113 -24.58 -42.03 -62.58
N THR A 114 -23.92 -43.17 -62.37
CA THR A 114 -24.47 -44.49 -62.68
C THR A 114 -25.25 -45.07 -61.50
N LEU A 115 -24.86 -44.70 -60.27
CA LEU A 115 -25.44 -45.21 -59.04
C LEU A 115 -25.41 -44.15 -57.95
N ALA A 116 -26.51 -43.99 -57.21
CA ALA A 116 -26.60 -43.03 -56.11
C ALA A 116 -27.46 -43.58 -54.97
N THR A 117 -27.13 -43.19 -53.72
CA THR A 117 -28.01 -43.41 -52.57
C THR A 117 -29.24 -42.51 -52.62
N SER A 118 -30.30 -42.88 -51.91
CA SER A 118 -31.64 -42.26 -51.89
C SER A 118 -31.68 -40.75 -51.62
N GLU A 119 -30.73 -40.19 -50.86
CA GLU A 119 -30.63 -38.74 -50.63
C GLU A 119 -29.94 -37.96 -51.78
N GLU A 120 -29.33 -38.65 -52.74
CA GLU A 120 -28.64 -38.05 -53.90
C GLU A 120 -29.51 -38.10 -55.15
N ASN A 121 -29.58 -36.98 -55.88
CA ASN A 121 -30.34 -36.87 -57.13
C ASN A 121 -29.56 -36.06 -58.17
N VAL A 122 -28.28 -36.38 -58.34
CA VAL A 122 -27.38 -35.70 -59.27
C VAL A 122 -27.17 -36.59 -60.48
N GLU A 123 -27.39 -36.06 -61.69
CA GLU A 123 -27.24 -36.84 -62.93
C GLU A 123 -25.84 -36.73 -63.54
N ASN A 124 -25.20 -35.55 -63.47
CA ASN A 124 -23.90 -35.30 -64.09
C ASN A 124 -22.99 -34.43 -63.21
N VAL A 125 -21.76 -34.90 -63.00
CA VAL A 125 -20.73 -34.26 -62.16
C VAL A 125 -19.46 -33.89 -62.93
N SER A 126 -19.43 -34.02 -64.25
CA SER A 126 -18.26 -33.75 -65.11
C SER A 126 -17.64 -32.36 -64.91
N SER A 127 -18.46 -31.34 -64.66
CA SER A 127 -18.01 -29.96 -64.47
C SER A 127 -17.41 -29.70 -63.08
N ARG A 128 -17.57 -30.62 -62.12
CA ARG A 128 -17.23 -30.44 -60.71
C ARG A 128 -15.75 -30.63 -60.43
N ASP A 129 -15.22 -29.83 -59.51
CA ASP A 129 -13.80 -29.85 -59.17
C ASP A 129 -13.38 -31.18 -58.52
N PHE A 130 -14.24 -31.78 -57.69
CA PHE A 130 -13.95 -33.09 -57.08
C PHE A 130 -13.82 -34.19 -58.14
N PHE A 131 -14.68 -34.16 -59.18
CA PHE A 131 -14.64 -35.12 -60.28
C PHE A 131 -13.37 -34.93 -61.12
N LYS A 132 -13.06 -33.68 -61.51
CA LYS A 132 -11.85 -33.35 -62.28
C LYS A 132 -10.57 -33.76 -61.55
N GLN A 133 -10.53 -33.66 -60.22
CA GLN A 133 -9.40 -34.14 -59.42
C GLN A 133 -9.33 -35.67 -59.37
N ALA A 134 -10.48 -36.33 -59.15
CA ALA A 134 -10.53 -37.77 -59.04
C ALA A 134 -10.19 -38.48 -60.35
N ILE A 135 -10.67 -38.00 -61.51
CA ILE A 135 -10.36 -38.59 -62.83
C ILE A 135 -8.87 -38.42 -63.19
N GLN A 136 -8.14 -37.50 -62.55
CA GLN A 136 -6.68 -37.36 -62.64
C GLN A 136 -5.94 -38.31 -61.68
N GLY A 137 -6.65 -39.21 -60.99
CA GLY A 137 -6.09 -40.19 -60.07
C GLY A 137 -5.91 -39.69 -58.64
N LYS A 138 -6.45 -38.51 -58.28
CA LYS A 138 -6.25 -37.89 -56.97
C LYS A 138 -7.49 -38.04 -56.07
N THR A 139 -7.32 -38.72 -54.94
CA THR A 139 -8.30 -38.64 -53.84
C THR A 139 -8.25 -37.25 -53.21
N SER A 140 -9.39 -36.59 -53.09
CA SER A 140 -9.46 -35.21 -52.57
C SER A 140 -10.78 -34.92 -51.88
N ALA A 141 -10.78 -33.84 -51.09
CA ALA A 141 -11.96 -33.28 -50.49
C ALA A 141 -12.20 -31.87 -51.05
N THR A 142 -13.46 -31.48 -51.21
CA THR A 142 -13.81 -30.09 -51.55
C THR A 142 -13.72 -29.20 -50.32
N SER A 143 -13.69 -27.89 -50.52
CA SER A 143 -14.13 -26.96 -49.47
C SER A 143 -15.60 -27.20 -49.12
N ILE A 144 -16.03 -26.66 -47.98
CA ILE A 144 -17.44 -26.66 -47.60
C ILE A 144 -18.19 -25.67 -48.50
N ILE A 145 -19.27 -26.15 -49.11
CA ILE A 145 -20.10 -25.41 -50.07
C ILE A 145 -21.58 -25.59 -49.73
N PRO A 146 -22.46 -24.66 -50.15
CA PRO A 146 -23.90 -24.84 -49.98
C PRO A 146 -24.40 -25.99 -50.85
N SER A 147 -25.32 -26.81 -50.34
CA SER A 147 -25.93 -27.90 -51.11
C SER A 147 -26.76 -27.36 -52.26
N GLU A 148 -26.59 -27.95 -53.44
CA GLU A 148 -27.40 -27.58 -54.62
C GLU A 148 -28.68 -28.40 -54.74
N ILE A 149 -28.74 -29.51 -54.01
CA ILE A 149 -29.92 -30.34 -53.87
C ILE A 149 -30.55 -30.12 -52.49
N ALA A 150 -31.83 -30.43 -52.37
CA ALA A 150 -32.56 -30.37 -51.11
C ALA A 150 -32.14 -31.54 -50.22
N LEU A 151 -31.45 -31.25 -49.12
CA LEU A 151 -30.99 -32.22 -48.13
C LEU A 151 -31.82 -32.09 -46.86
N THR A 152 -31.95 -33.17 -46.10
CA THR A 152 -32.66 -33.11 -44.80
C THR A 152 -31.78 -32.38 -43.77
N ASN A 153 -32.27 -31.29 -43.18
CA ASN A 153 -31.58 -30.49 -42.16
C ASN A 153 -31.76 -31.07 -40.74
N GLU A 154 -31.25 -30.36 -39.74
CA GLU A 154 -31.34 -30.70 -38.31
C GLU A 154 -32.75 -30.69 -37.71
N PHE A 155 -33.76 -30.20 -38.45
CA PHE A 155 -35.17 -30.16 -38.07
C PHE A 155 -36.02 -31.16 -38.87
N ASP A 156 -35.39 -32.12 -39.54
CA ASP A 156 -36.04 -33.09 -40.44
C ASP A 156 -36.76 -32.45 -41.64
N GLU A 157 -36.35 -31.24 -42.04
CA GLU A 157 -36.91 -30.51 -43.19
C GLU A 157 -35.97 -30.55 -44.40
N LYS A 158 -36.52 -30.59 -45.61
CA LYS A 158 -35.74 -30.54 -46.86
C LYS A 158 -35.32 -29.09 -47.17
N GLU A 159 -34.02 -28.84 -47.25
CA GLU A 159 -33.44 -27.51 -47.44
C GLU A 159 -32.35 -27.52 -48.52
N VAL A 160 -32.37 -26.52 -49.39
CA VAL A 160 -31.29 -26.23 -50.36
C VAL A 160 -30.34 -25.21 -49.73
N GLY A 161 -29.03 -25.39 -49.94
CA GLY A 161 -28.01 -24.51 -49.40
C GLY A 161 -27.45 -24.96 -48.05
N LEU A 162 -27.71 -26.21 -47.64
CA LEU A 162 -27.11 -26.79 -46.45
C LEU A 162 -25.59 -26.92 -46.62
N PRO A 163 -24.78 -26.47 -45.63
CA PRO A 163 -23.33 -26.63 -45.70
C PRO A 163 -22.94 -28.10 -45.82
N THR A 164 -22.29 -28.44 -46.93
CA THR A 164 -21.89 -29.80 -47.27
C THR A 164 -20.52 -29.80 -47.94
N MET A 165 -19.87 -30.95 -47.99
CA MET A 165 -18.63 -31.13 -48.71
C MET A 165 -18.59 -32.53 -49.34
N PHE A 166 -17.72 -32.70 -50.32
CA PHE A 166 -17.53 -33.98 -50.98
C PHE A 166 -16.13 -34.50 -50.74
N VAL A 167 -16.03 -35.81 -50.61
CA VAL A 167 -14.77 -36.55 -50.65
C VAL A 167 -14.88 -37.53 -51.81
N SER A 168 -13.94 -37.45 -52.74
CA SER A 168 -13.97 -38.22 -53.99
C SER A 168 -12.66 -38.96 -54.22
N THR A 169 -12.74 -40.14 -54.83
CA THR A 169 -11.57 -40.93 -55.22
C THR A 169 -11.78 -41.57 -56.60
N PRO A 170 -10.72 -41.76 -57.40
CA PRO A 170 -10.80 -42.55 -58.63
C PRO A 170 -11.30 -43.97 -58.34
N LEU A 171 -12.23 -44.42 -59.16
CA LEU A 171 -12.61 -45.83 -59.27
C LEU A 171 -11.75 -46.47 -60.35
N LYS A 172 -10.97 -47.49 -59.98
CA LYS A 172 -10.03 -48.14 -60.88
C LYS A 172 -10.54 -49.53 -61.28
N GLY A 173 -10.59 -49.78 -62.58
CA GLY A 173 -10.92 -51.08 -63.15
C GLY A 173 -9.68 -51.95 -63.36
N GLU A 174 -9.76 -52.86 -64.33
CA GLU A 174 -8.62 -53.70 -64.71
C GLU A 174 -7.44 -52.86 -65.21
N ASN A 175 -6.21 -53.32 -64.92
CA ASN A 175 -4.95 -52.65 -65.29
C ASN A 175 -4.77 -51.22 -64.73
N ASP A 176 -5.39 -50.89 -63.59
CA ASP A 176 -5.31 -49.57 -62.93
C ASP A 176 -5.92 -48.41 -63.75
N ALA A 177 -6.69 -48.73 -64.81
CA ALA A 177 -7.41 -47.74 -65.60
C ALA A 177 -8.55 -47.12 -64.77
N ILE A 178 -8.67 -45.79 -64.80
CA ILE A 178 -9.77 -45.09 -64.12
C ILE A 178 -11.02 -45.26 -64.95
N VAL A 179 -12.04 -45.92 -64.39
CA VAL A 179 -13.32 -46.21 -65.06
C VAL A 179 -14.46 -45.35 -64.51
N GLY A 180 -14.19 -44.56 -63.48
CA GLY A 180 -15.20 -43.74 -62.83
C GLY A 180 -14.69 -43.04 -61.58
N VAL A 181 -15.63 -42.51 -60.78
CA VAL A 181 -15.33 -41.82 -59.52
C VAL A 181 -16.33 -42.24 -58.46
N VAL A 182 -15.84 -42.57 -57.26
CA VAL A 182 -16.68 -42.76 -56.07
C VAL A 182 -16.65 -41.48 -55.24
N VAL A 183 -17.83 -41.02 -54.82
CA VAL A 183 -18.00 -39.76 -54.08
C VAL A 183 -18.86 -39.98 -52.85
N PHE A 184 -18.41 -39.45 -51.71
CA PHE A 184 -19.22 -39.30 -50.51
C PHE A 184 -19.56 -37.85 -50.28
N ARG A 185 -20.82 -37.58 -49.96
CA ARG A 185 -21.29 -36.31 -49.43
C ARG A 185 -21.28 -36.33 -47.92
N ILE A 186 -20.66 -35.32 -47.33
CA ILE A 186 -20.57 -35.15 -45.88
C ILE A 186 -21.41 -33.94 -45.45
N HIS A 187 -22.15 -34.12 -44.36
CA HIS A 187 -22.84 -33.03 -43.70
C HIS A 187 -21.94 -32.36 -42.68
N VAL A 188 -21.85 -31.02 -42.72
CA VAL A 188 -20.92 -30.24 -41.89
C VAL A 188 -21.29 -30.26 -40.41
N ALA A 189 -22.53 -30.59 -40.05
CA ALA A 189 -22.92 -30.72 -38.64
C ALA A 189 -22.08 -31.77 -37.91
N THR A 190 -21.64 -32.86 -38.57
CA THR A 190 -20.76 -33.87 -37.96
C THR A 190 -19.43 -33.26 -37.51
N LEU A 191 -18.83 -32.43 -38.36
CA LEU A 191 -17.59 -31.72 -38.05
C LEU A 191 -17.82 -30.63 -36.98
N SER A 192 -18.96 -29.94 -37.04
CA SER A 192 -19.34 -28.93 -36.04
C SER A 192 -19.51 -29.56 -34.66
N ASN A 193 -20.20 -30.70 -34.56
CA ASN A 193 -20.38 -31.46 -33.33
C ASN A 193 -19.05 -31.98 -32.77
N LEU A 194 -18.14 -32.42 -33.65
CA LEU A 194 -16.80 -32.86 -33.26
C LEU A 194 -16.03 -31.74 -32.54
N LEU A 195 -15.99 -30.54 -33.11
CA LEU A 195 -15.34 -29.37 -32.49
C LEU A 195 -16.02 -28.95 -31.19
N GLN A 196 -17.35 -28.95 -31.16
CA GLN A 196 -18.15 -28.53 -30.00
C GLN A 196 -18.15 -29.55 -28.85
N SER A 197 -17.75 -30.80 -29.08
CA SER A 197 -17.66 -31.84 -28.05
C SER A 197 -16.59 -31.53 -27.00
N GLN A 198 -15.51 -30.86 -27.38
CA GLN A 198 -14.40 -30.48 -26.52
C GLN A 198 -14.57 -29.04 -26.03
N LYS A 199 -15.51 -28.84 -25.10
CA LYS A 199 -15.74 -27.54 -24.46
C LYS A 199 -14.63 -27.23 -23.46
N PHE A 200 -14.10 -26.02 -23.51
CA PHE A 200 -13.16 -25.50 -22.53
C PHE A 200 -13.62 -24.11 -22.07
N GLY A 201 -13.61 -23.88 -20.76
CA GLY A 201 -14.19 -22.66 -20.18
C GLY A 201 -15.68 -22.49 -20.46
N LYS A 202 -16.20 -21.29 -20.17
CA LYS A 202 -17.60 -20.90 -20.44
C LYS A 202 -17.75 -20.27 -21.81
N THR A 203 -16.76 -19.50 -22.23
CA THR A 203 -16.74 -18.71 -23.47
C THR A 203 -15.79 -19.29 -24.51
N GLY A 204 -15.07 -20.38 -24.20
CA GLY A 204 -14.13 -20.99 -25.14
C GLY A 204 -14.84 -21.67 -26.31
N GLU A 205 -14.34 -21.45 -27.51
CA GLU A 205 -14.84 -22.08 -28.73
C GLU A 205 -13.74 -22.44 -29.72
N THR A 206 -14.08 -23.30 -30.66
CA THR A 206 -13.24 -23.60 -31.81
C THR A 206 -14.12 -23.70 -33.04
N TYR A 207 -13.68 -23.07 -34.12
CA TYR A 207 -14.38 -23.04 -35.39
C TYR A 207 -13.38 -23.11 -36.55
N ILE A 208 -13.89 -23.44 -37.72
CA ILE A 208 -13.11 -23.48 -38.95
C ILE A 208 -13.43 -22.26 -39.80
N VAL A 209 -12.42 -21.68 -40.44
CA VAL A 209 -12.54 -20.59 -41.41
C VAL A 209 -12.05 -21.03 -42.78
N GLY A 210 -12.81 -20.69 -43.82
CA GLY A 210 -12.43 -20.90 -45.21
C GLY A 210 -11.52 -19.78 -45.72
N LYS A 211 -10.85 -20.02 -46.85
CA LYS A 211 -9.97 -19.03 -47.51
C LYS A 211 -10.61 -17.68 -47.82
N ASP A 212 -11.94 -17.64 -47.93
CA ASP A 212 -12.75 -16.46 -48.18
C ASP A 212 -13.10 -15.66 -46.90
N GLY A 213 -12.71 -16.18 -45.73
CA GLY A 213 -12.93 -15.58 -44.42
C GLY A 213 -14.30 -15.87 -43.82
N TYR A 214 -15.09 -16.79 -44.40
CA TYR A 214 -16.35 -17.25 -43.81
C TYR A 214 -16.12 -18.43 -42.87
N MET A 215 -16.91 -18.48 -41.81
CA MET A 215 -16.94 -19.62 -40.90
C MET A 215 -17.49 -20.85 -41.66
N LEU A 216 -16.84 -22.00 -41.53
CA LEU A 216 -17.25 -23.24 -42.20
C LEU A 216 -18.01 -24.21 -41.29
N THR A 217 -18.02 -23.98 -39.98
CA THR A 217 -18.68 -24.83 -38.98
C THR A 217 -19.69 -24.02 -38.17
N GLU A 218 -20.62 -24.70 -37.49
CA GLU A 218 -21.52 -23.98 -36.58
C GLU A 218 -20.80 -23.49 -35.34
N SER A 219 -21.00 -22.21 -35.01
CA SER A 219 -20.59 -21.67 -33.71
C SER A 219 -21.50 -22.25 -32.63
N ARG A 220 -20.91 -22.55 -31.47
CA ARG A 220 -21.69 -22.90 -30.27
C ARG A 220 -22.53 -21.73 -29.75
N PHE A 221 -22.35 -20.53 -30.31
CA PHE A 221 -23.10 -19.31 -30.01
C PHE A 221 -24.06 -18.89 -31.13
N THR A 222 -24.38 -19.78 -32.09
CA THR A 222 -25.33 -19.53 -33.20
C THR A 222 -26.63 -18.85 -32.73
N ASP A 223 -27.24 -19.31 -31.62
CA ASP A 223 -28.48 -18.70 -31.10
C ASP A 223 -28.31 -17.24 -30.67
N ASN A 224 -27.16 -16.89 -30.09
CA ASN A 224 -26.86 -15.52 -29.70
C ASN A 224 -26.62 -14.65 -30.93
N LEU A 225 -25.92 -15.19 -31.94
CA LEU A 225 -25.66 -14.51 -33.20
C LEU A 225 -26.94 -14.23 -34.00
N LYS A 226 -27.93 -15.13 -33.93
CA LYS A 226 -29.28 -14.89 -34.47
C LYS A 226 -29.96 -13.73 -33.78
N LYS A 227 -29.91 -13.68 -32.44
CA LYS A 227 -30.56 -12.62 -31.64
C LYS A 227 -29.95 -11.24 -31.90
N THR A 228 -28.65 -11.16 -32.14
CA THR A 228 -27.97 -9.89 -32.46
C THR A 228 -28.12 -9.50 -33.94
N GLY A 229 -28.71 -10.36 -34.77
CA GLY A 229 -28.85 -10.13 -36.21
C GLY A 229 -27.56 -10.27 -37.01
N ALA A 230 -26.52 -10.88 -36.42
CA ALA A 230 -25.25 -11.14 -37.10
C ALA A 230 -25.38 -12.23 -38.18
N ILE A 231 -26.31 -13.17 -37.96
CA ILE A 231 -26.71 -14.22 -38.90
C ILE A 231 -28.23 -14.36 -38.91
N ARG A 232 -28.78 -14.97 -39.96
CA ARG A 232 -30.19 -15.28 -40.14
C ARG A 232 -30.48 -16.72 -39.71
N THR A 233 -29.74 -17.68 -40.25
CA THR A 233 -30.07 -19.10 -40.11
C THR A 233 -28.97 -19.90 -39.44
N ARG A 234 -27.71 -19.71 -39.84
CA ARG A 234 -26.62 -20.57 -39.38
C ARG A 234 -25.28 -19.84 -39.42
N SER A 235 -24.30 -20.30 -38.66
CA SER A 235 -22.99 -19.64 -38.68
C SER A 235 -22.16 -20.09 -39.88
N ALA A 236 -22.24 -21.37 -40.24
CA ALA A 236 -21.51 -21.91 -41.37
C ALA A 236 -21.97 -21.27 -42.69
N LEU A 237 -21.01 -20.80 -43.48
CA LEU A 237 -21.16 -20.11 -44.78
C LEU A 237 -21.88 -18.76 -44.74
N GLU A 238 -22.48 -18.35 -43.62
CA GLU A 238 -23.16 -17.06 -43.47
C GLU A 238 -22.30 -16.03 -42.74
N LEU A 239 -21.60 -16.46 -41.67
CA LEU A 239 -20.85 -15.55 -40.82
C LEU A 239 -19.46 -15.27 -41.38
N LYS A 240 -19.22 -14.01 -41.74
CA LYS A 240 -17.87 -13.54 -42.09
C LYS A 240 -17.10 -13.14 -40.84
N LEU A 241 -15.89 -13.66 -40.68
CA LEU A 241 -15.11 -13.54 -39.44
C LEU A 241 -14.30 -12.23 -39.39
N VAL A 242 -15.04 -11.12 -39.36
CA VAL A 242 -14.51 -9.75 -39.30
C VAL A 242 -14.71 -9.14 -37.92
N ASN A 243 -13.74 -8.37 -37.45
CA ASN A 243 -13.94 -7.50 -36.30
C ASN A 243 -14.97 -6.42 -36.66
N PRO A 244 -16.15 -6.37 -36.00
CA PRO A 244 -17.22 -5.44 -36.33
C PRO A 244 -16.82 -3.98 -36.19
N ASP A 245 -15.86 -3.65 -35.31
CA ASP A 245 -15.38 -2.27 -35.10
C ASP A 245 -14.57 -1.74 -36.30
N THR A 246 -13.92 -2.65 -37.05
CA THR A 246 -12.96 -2.26 -38.11
C THR A 246 -13.37 -2.73 -39.50
N GLY A 247 -14.31 -3.67 -39.60
CA GLY A 247 -14.69 -4.35 -40.85
C GLY A 247 -13.60 -5.25 -41.44
N LYS A 248 -12.44 -5.38 -40.79
CA LYS A 248 -11.33 -6.23 -41.24
C LYS A 248 -11.43 -7.60 -40.60
N LEU A 249 -10.88 -8.62 -41.25
CA LEU A 249 -10.77 -9.97 -40.66
C LEU A 249 -10.18 -9.90 -39.25
N ALA A 250 -10.77 -10.68 -38.34
CA ALA A 250 -10.24 -10.83 -36.99
C ALA A 250 -8.75 -11.23 -37.05
N TYR A 251 -7.95 -10.76 -36.10
CA TYR A 251 -6.49 -10.87 -36.21
C TYR A 251 -6.02 -12.31 -36.37
N GLY A 252 -6.52 -13.24 -35.55
CA GLY A 252 -6.16 -14.66 -35.63
C GLY A 252 -6.54 -15.27 -36.98
N VAL A 253 -7.75 -14.99 -37.47
CA VAL A 253 -8.23 -15.40 -38.80
C VAL A 253 -7.32 -14.87 -39.91
N ASN A 254 -6.98 -13.58 -39.90
CA ASN A 254 -6.10 -12.98 -40.90
C ASN A 254 -4.67 -13.56 -40.88
N GLN A 255 -4.13 -13.94 -39.72
CA GLN A 255 -2.84 -14.62 -39.66
C GLN A 255 -2.95 -16.05 -40.20
N CYS A 256 -4.02 -16.75 -39.83
CA CYS A 256 -4.30 -18.10 -40.27
C CYS A 256 -4.42 -18.18 -41.81
N LEU A 257 -5.20 -17.29 -42.42
CA LEU A 257 -5.36 -17.22 -43.89
C LEU A 257 -4.09 -16.81 -44.65
N LYS A 258 -3.06 -16.31 -43.95
CA LYS A 258 -1.71 -16.10 -44.51
C LYS A 258 -0.84 -17.34 -44.41
N GLY A 259 -1.42 -18.49 -44.05
CA GLY A 259 -0.71 -19.75 -43.84
C GLY A 259 0.14 -19.79 -42.59
N LYS A 260 -0.12 -18.92 -41.59
CA LYS A 260 0.69 -18.85 -40.36
C LYS A 260 -0.04 -19.51 -39.21
N ASN A 261 0.68 -20.34 -38.46
CA ASN A 261 0.24 -20.86 -37.17
C ASN A 261 0.71 -19.93 -36.06
N GLY A 262 -0.04 -19.84 -34.97
CA GLY A 262 0.38 -19.06 -33.82
C GLY A 262 -0.72 -18.78 -32.80
N SER A 263 -0.39 -17.89 -31.87
CA SER A 263 -1.27 -17.52 -30.76
C SER A 263 -1.15 -16.03 -30.44
N SER A 264 -2.15 -15.47 -29.77
CA SER A 264 -2.14 -14.08 -29.29
C SER A 264 -2.58 -13.97 -27.85
N SER A 265 -1.58 -13.77 -26.98
CA SER A 265 -1.81 -13.55 -25.54
C SER A 265 -2.06 -12.09 -25.17
N LYS A 266 -1.90 -11.14 -26.10
CA LYS A 266 -2.30 -9.73 -25.93
C LYS A 266 -3.83 -9.58 -26.07
N GLY A 267 -4.41 -10.47 -26.87
CA GLY A 267 -5.80 -10.50 -27.27
C GLY A 267 -6.12 -9.59 -28.45
N TYR A 268 -7.24 -9.86 -29.10
CA TYR A 268 -7.79 -9.11 -30.24
C TYR A 268 -9.31 -9.18 -30.21
N LYS A 269 -9.98 -8.42 -31.09
CA LYS A 269 -11.44 -8.47 -31.23
C LYS A 269 -11.83 -9.56 -32.23
N ASP A 270 -12.73 -10.45 -31.80
CA ASP A 270 -13.32 -11.50 -32.62
C ASP A 270 -14.47 -10.97 -33.50
N TYR A 271 -15.22 -11.89 -34.10
CA TYR A 271 -16.39 -11.57 -34.92
C TYR A 271 -17.59 -11.03 -34.13
N ALA A 272 -17.65 -11.30 -32.82
CA ALA A 272 -18.68 -10.78 -31.92
C ALA A 272 -18.31 -9.40 -31.35
N GLY A 273 -17.12 -8.87 -31.67
CA GLY A 273 -16.61 -7.63 -31.07
C GLY A 273 -16.14 -7.81 -29.63
N ILE A 274 -15.92 -9.05 -29.20
CA ILE A 274 -15.45 -9.41 -27.86
C ILE A 274 -13.92 -9.50 -27.90
N SER A 275 -13.28 -9.05 -26.82
CA SER A 275 -11.83 -9.17 -26.69
C SER A 275 -11.49 -10.61 -26.30
N VAL A 276 -10.84 -11.35 -27.19
CA VAL A 276 -10.49 -12.76 -27.01
C VAL A 276 -8.98 -12.96 -26.98
N LEU A 277 -8.54 -14.05 -26.35
CA LEU A 277 -7.24 -14.68 -26.60
C LEU A 277 -7.47 -15.81 -27.59
N GLY A 278 -6.55 -16.01 -28.53
CA GLY A 278 -6.76 -16.98 -29.60
C GLY A 278 -5.51 -17.71 -30.03
N VAL A 279 -5.71 -18.92 -30.54
CA VAL A 279 -4.73 -19.81 -31.15
C VAL A 279 -5.29 -20.22 -32.51
N TRP A 280 -4.43 -20.27 -33.52
CA TRP A 280 -4.87 -20.61 -34.88
C TRP A 280 -3.86 -21.49 -35.61
N HIS A 281 -4.39 -22.40 -36.41
CA HIS A 281 -3.65 -23.38 -37.21
C HIS A 281 -4.18 -23.43 -38.62
N TRP A 282 -3.30 -23.24 -39.59
CA TRP A 282 -3.62 -23.40 -41.01
C TRP A 282 -3.39 -24.84 -41.45
N LEU A 283 -4.40 -25.43 -42.08
CA LEU A 283 -4.38 -26.76 -42.68
C LEU A 283 -4.30 -26.59 -44.20
N PRO A 284 -3.08 -26.63 -44.80
CA PRO A 284 -2.89 -26.28 -46.20
C PRO A 284 -3.54 -27.27 -47.17
N GLU A 285 -3.65 -28.55 -46.81
CA GLU A 285 -4.29 -29.58 -47.65
C GLU A 285 -5.79 -29.34 -47.84
N LEU A 286 -6.43 -28.68 -46.87
CA LEU A 286 -7.88 -28.41 -46.86
C LEU A 286 -8.21 -26.94 -47.19
N GLU A 287 -7.20 -26.07 -47.22
CA GLU A 287 -7.35 -24.62 -47.24
C GLU A 287 -8.22 -24.08 -46.08
N TRP A 288 -8.07 -24.70 -44.90
CA TRP A 288 -8.86 -24.40 -43.71
C TRP A 288 -8.01 -23.78 -42.62
N GLY A 289 -8.55 -22.78 -41.94
CA GLY A 289 -8.01 -22.29 -40.68
C GLY A 289 -8.80 -22.83 -39.51
N VAL A 290 -8.16 -23.51 -38.57
CA VAL A 290 -8.76 -23.89 -37.29
C VAL A 290 -8.40 -22.81 -36.28
N VAL A 291 -9.41 -22.17 -35.70
CA VAL A 291 -9.24 -21.05 -34.77
C VAL A 291 -9.93 -21.38 -33.46
N THR A 292 -9.17 -21.28 -32.37
CA THR A 292 -9.60 -21.59 -31.00
C THR A 292 -9.47 -20.33 -30.17
N GLU A 293 -10.56 -19.86 -29.58
CA GLU A 293 -10.64 -18.57 -28.90
C GLU A 293 -11.29 -18.69 -27.52
N ILE A 294 -10.93 -17.79 -26.61
CA ILE A 294 -11.56 -17.62 -25.29
C ILE A 294 -11.62 -16.14 -24.91
N ASP A 295 -12.75 -15.70 -24.36
CA ASP A 295 -12.91 -14.35 -23.84
C ASP A 295 -11.81 -13.98 -22.85
N LYS A 296 -11.17 -12.85 -23.12
CA LYS A 296 -10.22 -12.23 -22.22
C LYS A 296 -10.85 -11.94 -20.86
N ALA A 297 -12.14 -11.63 -20.81
CA ALA A 297 -12.87 -11.38 -19.57
C ALA A 297 -13.03 -12.64 -18.69
N GLU A 298 -13.21 -13.83 -19.27
CA GLU A 298 -13.24 -15.08 -18.48
C GLU A 298 -11.87 -15.34 -17.86
N VAL A 299 -10.82 -15.20 -18.68
CA VAL A 299 -9.42 -15.44 -18.30
C VAL A 299 -8.97 -14.50 -17.18
N TYR A 300 -9.18 -13.19 -17.34
CA TYR A 300 -8.73 -12.21 -16.36
C TYR A 300 -9.76 -11.94 -15.25
N GLY A 301 -11.03 -12.34 -15.42
CA GLY A 301 -12.09 -12.15 -14.43
C GLY A 301 -11.75 -12.78 -13.08
N VAL A 302 -11.10 -13.95 -13.10
CA VAL A 302 -10.59 -14.61 -11.89
C VAL A 302 -9.57 -13.73 -11.16
N ALA A 303 -8.61 -13.14 -11.90
CA ALA A 303 -7.61 -12.24 -11.33
C ALA A 303 -8.21 -10.92 -10.83
N TYR A 304 -9.23 -10.37 -11.52
CA TYR A 304 -9.93 -9.16 -11.07
C TYR A 304 -10.70 -9.40 -9.77
N ASN A 305 -11.33 -10.56 -9.60
CA ASN A 305 -12.00 -10.93 -8.35
C ASN A 305 -11.01 -11.05 -7.20
N LEU A 306 -9.84 -11.65 -7.42
CA LEU A 306 -8.75 -11.70 -6.43
C LEU A 306 -8.23 -10.29 -6.09
N ASN A 307 -8.10 -9.40 -7.07
CA ASN A 307 -7.69 -8.02 -6.85
C ASN A 307 -8.71 -7.23 -5.99
N THR A 308 -9.99 -7.46 -6.26
CA THR A 308 -11.10 -6.85 -5.53
C THR A 308 -11.14 -7.35 -4.09
N LEU A 309 -11.03 -8.67 -3.88
CA LEU A 309 -10.90 -9.26 -2.55
C LEU A 309 -9.68 -8.70 -1.81
N GLY A 310 -8.55 -8.52 -2.49
CA GLY A 310 -7.35 -7.90 -1.94
C GLY A 310 -7.57 -6.45 -1.48
N TRP A 311 -8.34 -5.64 -2.21
CA TRP A 311 -8.76 -4.30 -1.74
C TRP A 311 -9.67 -4.37 -0.54
N VAL A 312 -10.67 -5.26 -0.55
CA VAL A 312 -11.60 -5.43 0.56
C VAL A 312 -10.85 -5.82 1.84
N LEU A 313 -9.90 -6.76 1.75
CA LEU A 313 -9.07 -7.16 2.89
C LEU A 313 -8.15 -6.03 3.35
N LEU A 314 -7.48 -5.33 2.42
CA LEU A 314 -6.59 -4.22 2.78
C LEU A 314 -7.34 -3.09 3.50
N PHE A 315 -8.49 -2.66 2.98
CA PHE A 315 -9.31 -1.63 3.62
C PHE A 315 -10.00 -2.12 4.89
N GLY A 316 -10.45 -3.39 4.90
CA GLY A 316 -11.02 -4.03 6.07
C GLY A 316 -10.05 -4.13 7.25
N ILE A 317 -8.76 -4.35 6.98
CA ILE A 317 -7.70 -4.37 7.99
C ILE A 317 -7.17 -2.96 8.31
N ALA A 318 -7.17 -2.04 7.34
CA ALA A 318 -6.68 -0.67 7.55
C ALA A 318 -7.49 0.09 8.60
N PHE A 319 -8.82 -0.06 8.63
CA PHE A 319 -9.65 0.65 9.61
C PHE A 319 -9.33 0.26 11.07
N PRO A 320 -9.31 -1.04 11.46
CA PRO A 320 -8.84 -1.47 12.77
C PRO A 320 -7.42 -1.01 13.10
N ILE A 321 -6.49 -1.05 12.13
CA ILE A 321 -5.10 -0.60 12.33
C ILE A 321 -5.04 0.89 12.65
N VAL A 322 -5.75 1.73 11.89
CA VAL A 322 -5.79 3.18 12.11
C VAL A 322 -6.40 3.49 13.47
N PHE A 323 -7.49 2.80 13.83
CA PHE A 323 -8.11 2.94 15.14
C PHE A 323 -7.16 2.53 16.27
N PHE A 324 -6.50 1.38 16.14
CA PHE A 324 -5.52 0.89 17.11
C PHE A 324 -4.32 1.83 17.23
N ALA A 325 -3.76 2.28 16.11
CA ALA A 325 -2.66 3.25 16.07
C ALA A 325 -3.05 4.56 16.74
N TYR A 326 -4.29 5.04 16.54
CA TYR A 326 -4.80 6.23 17.22
C TYR A 326 -4.89 6.03 18.74
N VAL A 327 -5.41 4.90 19.21
CA VAL A 327 -5.52 4.59 20.65
C VAL A 327 -4.13 4.49 21.29
N VAL A 328 -3.21 3.73 20.69
CA VAL A 328 -1.84 3.58 21.19
C VAL A 328 -1.09 4.91 21.15
N GLY A 329 -1.17 5.62 20.03
CA GLY A 329 -0.56 6.94 19.86
C GLY A 329 -1.03 7.91 20.93
N LYS A 330 -2.34 7.99 21.18
CA LYS A 330 -2.90 8.83 22.25
C LYS A 330 -2.45 8.38 23.64
N LYS A 331 -2.45 7.07 23.92
CA LYS A 331 -2.02 6.50 25.21
C LYS A 331 -0.55 6.79 25.50
N ILE A 332 0.33 6.85 24.51
CA ILE A 332 1.75 7.14 24.73
C ILE A 332 2.01 8.65 24.75
N SER A 333 1.45 9.40 23.81
CA SER A 333 1.80 10.82 23.66
C SER A 333 1.21 11.71 24.74
N ALA A 334 -0.01 11.42 25.24
CA ALA A 334 -0.71 12.32 26.16
C ALA A 334 0.04 12.51 27.50
N PRO A 335 0.51 11.44 28.19
CA PRO A 335 1.30 11.60 29.42
C PRO A 335 2.62 12.36 29.22
N ILE A 336 3.27 12.15 28.06
CA ILE A 336 4.53 12.84 27.73
C ILE A 336 4.28 14.35 27.53
N ILE A 337 3.18 14.71 26.87
CA ILE A 337 2.79 16.11 26.67
C ILE A 337 2.45 16.76 28.01
N GLU A 338 1.67 16.10 28.86
CA GLU A 338 1.34 16.58 30.22
C GLU A 338 2.60 16.82 31.06
N LEU A 339 3.55 15.88 31.04
CA LEU A 339 4.86 16.03 31.68
C LEU A 339 5.65 17.21 31.13
N THR A 340 5.64 17.40 29.80
CA THR A 340 6.36 18.50 29.16
C THR A 340 5.78 19.85 29.56
N GLU A 341 4.45 19.99 29.53
CA GLU A 341 3.75 21.22 29.94
C GLU A 341 3.96 21.54 31.42
N ALA A 342 3.90 20.53 32.30
CA ALA A 342 4.18 20.71 33.73
C ALA A 342 5.64 21.12 33.97
N THR A 343 6.58 20.55 33.22
CA THR A 343 8.00 20.90 33.29
C THR A 343 8.26 22.33 32.82
N GLU A 344 7.59 22.79 31.74
CA GLU A 344 7.69 24.18 31.25
C GLU A 344 7.15 25.20 32.27
N LYS A 345 6.02 24.90 32.93
CA LYS A 345 5.50 25.77 34.00
C LYS A 345 6.44 25.79 35.22
N MET A 346 7.03 24.65 35.55
CA MET A 346 7.98 24.55 36.65
C MET A 346 9.27 25.34 36.37
N SER A 347 9.78 25.32 35.13
CA SER A 347 10.94 26.12 34.74
C SER A 347 10.65 27.63 34.71
N ALA A 348 9.39 28.01 34.54
CA ALA A 348 8.92 29.39 34.67
C ALA A 348 8.72 29.85 36.13
N GLY A 349 8.98 28.99 37.13
CA GLY A 349 8.98 29.33 38.55
C GLY A 349 7.80 28.78 39.36
N ASP A 350 6.83 28.10 38.73
CA ASP A 350 5.71 27.47 39.45
C ASP A 350 6.07 26.05 39.91
N LEU A 351 6.66 25.95 41.11
CA LEU A 351 7.07 24.67 41.72
C LEU A 351 5.90 23.86 42.32
N THR A 352 4.66 24.38 42.26
CA THR A 352 3.48 23.68 42.79
C THR A 352 2.91 22.66 41.79
N GLN A 353 3.38 22.69 40.55
CA GLN A 353 2.92 21.79 39.49
C GLN A 353 3.15 20.33 39.85
N ARG A 354 2.12 19.51 39.66
CA ARG A 354 2.17 18.05 39.84
C ARG A 354 1.45 17.40 38.65
N VAL A 355 1.93 16.23 38.25
CA VAL A 355 1.29 15.41 37.22
C VAL A 355 0.65 14.18 37.86
N ASN A 356 -0.49 13.74 37.34
CA ASN A 356 -1.17 12.55 37.84
C ASN A 356 -1.32 11.50 36.74
N ILE A 357 -0.26 10.72 36.53
CA ILE A 357 -0.19 9.69 35.51
C ILE A 357 -0.21 8.33 36.22
N ASP A 358 -1.39 7.71 36.28
CA ASP A 358 -1.60 6.38 36.85
C ASP A 358 -1.25 5.29 35.82
N ARG A 359 0.02 4.86 35.83
CA ARG A 359 0.56 3.81 34.94
C ARG A 359 1.58 2.95 35.67
N GLY A 360 1.59 1.66 35.35
CA GLY A 360 2.57 0.69 35.86
C GLY A 360 3.81 0.50 34.98
N ASP A 361 4.08 1.43 34.05
CA ASP A 361 5.21 1.38 33.12
C ASP A 361 6.20 2.53 33.37
N GLU A 362 7.23 2.65 32.51
CA GLU A 362 8.30 3.66 32.65
C GLU A 362 7.77 5.09 32.62
N LEU A 363 6.62 5.36 32.00
CA LEU A 363 5.98 6.67 32.01
C LEU A 363 5.39 7.00 33.40
N GLY A 364 4.84 6.01 34.10
CA GLY A 364 4.40 6.17 35.50
C GLY A 364 5.56 6.38 36.46
N VAL A 365 6.68 5.67 36.25
CA VAL A 365 7.92 5.90 37.00
C VAL A 365 8.41 7.33 36.78
N LEU A 366 8.46 7.78 35.52
CA LEU A 366 8.89 9.15 35.18
C LEU A 366 8.00 10.22 35.84
N ALA A 367 6.68 10.02 35.87
CA ALA A 367 5.75 10.92 36.54
C ALA A 367 5.98 11.00 38.06
N THR A 368 6.24 9.85 38.68
CA THR A 368 6.55 9.78 40.12
C THR A 368 7.87 10.47 40.44
N SER A 369 8.89 10.26 39.60
CA SER A 369 10.19 10.93 39.72
C SER A 369 10.06 12.45 39.53
N PHE A 370 9.24 12.91 38.57
CA PHE A 370 8.95 14.32 38.37
C PHE A 370 8.31 14.95 39.62
N ASN A 371 7.26 14.34 40.18
CA ASN A 371 6.60 14.85 41.38
C ASN A 371 7.54 14.89 42.60
N THR A 372 8.42 13.90 42.73
CA THR A 372 9.44 13.85 43.79
C THR A 372 10.42 15.01 43.65
N MET A 373 10.90 15.28 42.43
CA MET A 373 11.79 16.40 42.13
C MET A 373 11.12 17.75 42.42
N ALA A 374 9.87 17.94 41.96
CA ALA A 374 9.11 19.16 42.17
C ALA A 374 8.87 19.44 43.67
N GLY A 375 8.59 18.40 44.47
CA GLY A 375 8.46 18.50 45.92
C GLY A 375 9.78 18.87 46.61
N ALA A 376 10.89 18.26 46.20
CA ALA A 376 12.21 18.57 46.74
C ALA A 376 12.61 20.03 46.44
N LEU A 377 12.33 20.51 45.23
CA LEU A 377 12.56 21.90 44.82
C LEU A 377 11.71 22.89 45.62
N ASP A 378 10.39 22.68 45.69
CA ASP A 378 9.48 23.55 46.47
C ASP A 378 9.91 23.64 47.95
N LYS A 379 10.26 22.50 48.56
CA LYS A 379 10.77 22.45 49.93
C LYS A 379 12.08 23.24 50.08
N LYS A 380 13.04 23.04 49.18
CA LYS A 380 14.32 23.76 49.19
C LYS A 380 14.13 25.27 49.06
N THR A 381 13.23 25.70 48.18
CA THR A 381 12.94 27.13 47.98
C THR A 381 12.29 27.75 49.22
N LYS A 382 11.37 27.03 49.88
CA LYS A 382 10.77 27.47 51.15
C LYS A 382 11.79 27.54 52.29
N GLU A 383 12.62 26.51 52.46
CA GLU A 383 13.69 26.49 53.47
C GLU A 383 14.65 27.68 53.30
N ILE A 384 14.98 28.04 52.06
CA ILE A 384 15.81 29.21 51.77
C ILE A 384 15.07 30.49 52.18
N GLY A 385 13.81 30.66 51.80
CA GLY A 385 13.02 31.85 52.15
C GLY A 385 12.77 32.02 53.66
N GLU A 386 12.53 30.92 54.36
CA GLU A 386 12.39 30.90 55.83
C GLU A 386 13.71 31.24 56.52
N SER A 387 14.82 30.68 56.04
CA SER A 387 16.16 30.98 56.55
C SER A 387 16.53 32.45 56.33
N GLU A 388 16.23 33.02 55.16
CA GLU A 388 16.43 34.44 54.87
C GLU A 388 15.60 35.35 55.77
N SER A 389 14.33 34.99 56.02
CA SER A 389 13.43 35.75 56.88
C SER A 389 13.87 35.71 58.35
N ALA A 390 14.20 34.52 58.86
CA ALA A 390 14.70 34.34 60.21
C ALA A 390 16.03 35.09 60.44
N TYR A 391 16.93 35.08 59.45
CA TYR A 391 18.17 35.85 59.50
C TYR A 391 17.89 37.36 59.58
N ARG A 392 16.94 37.87 58.78
CA ARG A 392 16.56 39.29 58.79
C ARG A 392 15.92 39.72 60.12
N GLU A 393 15.08 38.89 60.72
CA GLU A 393 14.45 39.17 62.03
C GLU A 393 15.48 39.20 63.17
N LEU A 394 16.36 38.19 63.24
CA LEU A 394 17.45 38.18 64.22
C LEU A 394 18.34 39.41 64.10
N PHE A 395 18.60 39.85 62.86
CA PHE A 395 19.40 41.03 62.60
C PHE A 395 18.74 42.32 63.12
N ASN A 396 17.42 42.48 62.93
CA ASN A 396 16.67 43.66 63.36
C ASN A 396 16.37 43.68 64.88
N ALA A 397 16.28 42.53 65.54
CA ALA A 397 16.01 42.43 66.98
C ALA A 397 17.19 42.84 67.87
N LEU A 398 18.40 42.98 67.31
CA LEU A 398 19.57 43.40 68.06
C LEU A 398 19.47 44.87 68.46
N GLN A 399 19.27 45.15 69.75
CA GLN A 399 19.37 46.50 70.35
C GLN A 399 20.82 47.04 70.42
N ALA A 400 21.63 46.70 69.41
CA ALA A 400 22.98 47.18 69.26
C ALA A 400 23.10 47.79 67.88
N GLY A 401 23.76 48.95 67.81
CA GLY A 401 24.06 49.58 66.55
C GLY A 401 25.09 48.75 65.80
N ILE A 402 24.74 48.22 64.63
CA ILE A 402 25.70 47.59 63.73
C ILE A 402 26.05 48.63 62.67
N TYR A 403 27.33 48.80 62.40
CA TYR A 403 27.80 49.81 61.48
C TYR A 403 28.96 49.30 60.63
N GLN A 404 29.08 49.91 59.46
CA GLN A 404 30.27 49.92 58.63
C GLN A 404 30.65 51.37 58.35
N CYS A 405 31.94 51.65 58.34
CA CYS A 405 32.47 52.95 57.99
C CYS A 405 33.79 52.87 57.25
N GLU A 406 34.15 53.97 56.59
CA GLU A 406 35.44 54.11 55.94
C GLU A 406 36.58 54.02 56.97
N PRO A 407 37.73 53.44 56.61
CA PRO A 407 38.92 53.42 57.47
C PRO A 407 39.45 54.82 57.74
N GLY A 408 40.20 54.97 58.83
CA GLY A 408 40.86 56.22 59.19
C GLY A 408 40.04 57.13 60.10
N VAL A 409 40.71 58.19 60.58
CA VAL A 409 40.13 59.14 61.56
C VAL A 409 39.00 59.96 60.94
N GLU A 410 39.13 60.33 59.66
CA GLU A 410 38.16 61.13 58.89
C GLU A 410 37.11 60.27 58.16
N GLY A 411 37.01 58.99 58.49
CA GLY A 411 36.09 58.06 57.85
C GLY A 411 34.62 58.41 58.10
N SER A 412 33.77 58.06 57.15
CA SER A 412 32.32 58.31 57.18
C SER A 412 31.58 56.98 57.34
N PHE A 413 30.39 56.99 57.96
CA PHE A 413 29.55 55.79 57.99
C PHE A 413 29.12 55.42 56.55
N THR A 414 29.34 54.17 56.15
CA THR A 414 28.96 53.66 54.82
C THR A 414 27.70 52.83 54.87
N TRP A 415 27.40 52.26 56.03
CA TRP A 415 26.18 51.49 56.26
C TRP A 415 25.91 51.40 57.75
N VAL A 416 24.66 51.51 58.19
CA VAL A 416 24.27 51.26 59.59
C VAL A 416 22.95 50.50 59.68
N ASN A 417 22.72 49.76 60.76
CA ASN A 417 21.38 49.22 61.04
C ASN A 417 20.48 50.28 61.68
N GLN A 418 19.16 50.02 61.68
CA GLN A 418 18.15 50.90 62.27
C GLN A 418 18.47 51.27 63.72
N SER A 419 18.89 50.31 64.54
CA SER A 419 19.22 50.55 65.95
C SER A 419 20.42 51.47 66.15
N CYS A 420 21.37 51.51 65.22
CA CYS A 420 22.49 52.46 65.27
C CYS A 420 22.00 53.89 64.99
N ALA A 421 21.17 54.07 63.96
CA ALA A 421 20.59 55.36 63.62
C ALA A 421 19.77 55.93 64.79
N GLU A 422 18.88 55.12 65.36
CA GLU A 422 18.06 55.50 66.52
C GLU A 422 18.91 55.84 67.74
N MET A 423 19.95 55.04 68.04
CA MET A 423 20.88 55.29 69.15
C MET A 423 21.58 56.65 69.06
N PHE A 424 21.89 57.10 67.84
CA PHE A 424 22.51 58.40 67.59
C PHE A 424 21.51 59.52 67.27
N GLY A 425 20.20 59.26 67.38
CA GLY A 425 19.15 60.27 67.21
C GLY A 425 18.83 60.62 65.75
N TYR A 426 19.14 59.73 64.80
CA TYR A 426 18.76 59.83 63.39
C TYR A 426 17.44 59.08 63.13
N GLY A 427 16.63 59.59 62.19
CA GLY A 427 15.32 59.01 61.86
C GLY A 427 15.41 57.73 61.02
N SER A 428 16.50 57.55 60.27
CA SER A 428 16.77 56.33 59.51
C SER A 428 18.27 56.11 59.28
N PRO A 429 18.72 54.89 58.95
CA PRO A 429 20.09 54.58 58.56
C PRO A 429 20.64 55.49 57.45
N GLU A 430 19.84 55.76 56.42
CA GLU A 430 20.23 56.55 55.26
C GLU A 430 20.55 58.01 55.65
N GLU A 431 19.94 58.51 56.72
CA GLU A 431 20.21 59.85 57.26
C GLU A 431 21.55 59.91 58.02
N MET A 432 21.96 58.79 58.64
CA MET A 432 23.21 58.69 59.40
C MET A 432 24.40 58.35 58.49
N GLU A 433 24.18 57.60 57.41
CA GLU A 433 25.18 57.30 56.39
C GLU A 433 25.78 58.59 55.79
N GLY A 434 27.09 58.57 55.53
CA GLY A 434 27.86 59.73 55.10
C GLY A 434 28.29 60.67 56.23
N THR A 435 27.73 60.56 57.44
CA THR A 435 28.18 61.33 58.59
C THR A 435 29.60 60.93 58.99
N LYS A 436 30.45 61.91 59.31
CA LYS A 436 31.83 61.66 59.76
C LYS A 436 31.82 60.99 61.13
N VAL A 437 32.48 59.84 61.22
CA VAL A 437 32.47 59.00 62.43
C VAL A 437 33.11 59.73 63.62
N LYS A 438 34.05 60.65 63.37
CA LYS A 438 34.68 61.45 64.42
C LYS A 438 33.68 62.38 65.12
N ASP A 439 32.66 62.88 64.42
CA ASP A 439 31.73 63.90 64.93
C ASP A 439 30.79 63.34 66.00
N ILE A 440 30.65 62.02 66.07
CA ILE A 440 29.87 61.36 67.12
C ILE A 440 30.61 61.29 68.46
N TYR A 441 31.92 61.58 68.50
CA TYR A 441 32.72 61.54 69.73
C TYR A 441 32.71 62.89 70.44
N VAL A 442 32.55 62.87 71.77
CA VAL A 442 32.71 64.08 72.60
C VAL A 442 34.19 64.49 72.66
N ASP A 443 35.10 63.52 72.78
CA ASP A 443 36.54 63.72 72.64
C ASP A 443 37.01 63.15 71.30
N GLN A 444 37.38 64.04 70.38
CA GLN A 444 37.87 63.67 69.04
C GLN A 444 39.13 62.80 69.10
N ALA A 445 39.91 62.87 70.20
CA ALA A 445 41.08 62.01 70.40
C ALA A 445 40.69 60.53 70.56
N ASP A 446 39.48 60.21 71.01
CA ASP A 446 39.03 58.83 71.20
C ASP A 446 38.83 58.09 69.87
N ARG A 447 38.39 58.79 68.81
CA ARG A 447 38.35 58.20 67.45
C ARG A 447 39.75 57.83 67.00
N LYS A 448 40.74 58.70 67.21
CA LYS A 448 42.14 58.45 66.84
C LYS A 448 42.70 57.24 67.60
N LYS A 449 42.47 57.16 68.92
CA LYS A 449 42.88 55.99 69.73
C LYS A 449 42.29 54.68 69.21
N LEU A 450 41.01 54.69 68.82
CA LEU A 450 40.36 53.51 68.26
C LEU A 450 40.97 53.12 66.91
N VAL A 451 41.17 54.07 66.00
CA VAL A 451 41.76 53.81 64.68
C VAL A 451 43.19 53.28 64.82
N ASP A 452 44.03 53.92 65.63
CA ASP A 452 45.42 53.48 65.87
C ASP A 452 45.47 52.06 66.45
N LYS A 453 44.52 51.71 67.33
CA LYS A 453 44.39 50.36 67.89
C LYS A 453 43.96 49.34 66.82
N LEU A 454 42.98 49.68 65.99
CA LEU A 454 42.50 48.82 64.90
C LEU A 454 43.56 48.60 63.81
N GLU A 455 44.40 49.59 63.54
CA GLU A 455 45.51 49.45 62.58
C GLU A 455 46.58 48.48 63.07
N LYS A 456 46.90 48.52 64.38
CA LYS A 456 47.91 47.65 65.02
C LYS A 456 47.40 46.24 65.30
N GLU A 457 46.22 46.12 65.90
CA GLU A 457 45.69 44.86 66.46
C GLU A 457 44.63 44.21 65.56
N GLY A 458 44.10 44.92 64.55
CA GLY A 458 43.06 44.42 63.63
C GLY A 458 41.65 44.39 64.22
N ALA A 459 41.52 44.34 65.55
CA ALA A 459 40.25 44.38 66.27
C ALA A 459 40.39 45.15 67.59
N SER A 460 39.31 45.80 68.02
CA SER A 460 39.22 46.42 69.33
C SER A 460 37.92 45.99 69.99
N LYS A 461 38.02 45.39 71.17
CA LYS A 461 36.88 45.00 72.01
C LYS A 461 36.69 45.99 73.14
N ASP A 462 35.44 46.15 73.56
CA ASP A 462 35.00 46.91 74.74
C ASP A 462 35.58 48.34 74.79
N PHE A 463 35.77 48.97 73.63
CA PHE A 463 36.26 50.33 73.56
C PHE A 463 35.16 51.27 74.04
N THR A 464 35.44 52.00 75.11
CA THR A 464 34.48 52.88 75.74
C THR A 464 34.79 54.33 75.45
N SER A 465 33.75 55.10 75.13
CA SER A 465 33.88 56.51 74.79
C SER A 465 32.58 57.27 75.05
N TYR A 466 32.70 58.53 75.44
CA TYR A 466 31.55 59.44 75.43
C TYR A 466 31.23 59.82 73.99
N CYS A 467 30.01 59.52 73.58
CA CYS A 467 29.47 59.93 72.29
C CYS A 467 28.41 61.02 72.47
N VAL A 468 28.16 61.74 71.39
CA VAL A 468 27.12 62.75 71.27
C VAL A 468 26.16 62.35 70.17
N ASN A 469 24.86 62.44 70.44
CA ASN A 469 23.84 62.21 69.42
C ASN A 469 23.61 63.48 68.59
N LYS A 470 22.81 63.38 67.52
CA LYS A 470 22.46 64.52 66.65
C LYS A 470 21.84 65.71 67.41
N ASN A 471 21.18 65.43 68.54
CA ASN A 471 20.52 66.44 69.39
C ASN A 471 21.47 67.08 70.42
N GLY A 472 22.75 66.70 70.46
CA GLY A 472 23.74 67.23 71.39
C GLY A 472 23.77 66.56 72.77
N GLU A 473 22.97 65.52 72.99
CA GLU A 473 22.96 64.76 74.24
C GLU A 473 24.15 63.80 74.29
N LYS A 474 24.80 63.75 75.46
CA LYS A 474 25.98 62.92 75.68
C LYS A 474 25.59 61.61 76.32
N PHE A 475 26.06 60.51 75.76
CA PHE A 475 25.81 59.16 76.25
C PHE A 475 27.08 58.30 76.16
N TYR A 476 27.16 57.30 77.02
CA TYR A 476 28.35 56.46 77.15
C TYR A 476 28.21 55.22 76.29
N THR A 477 29.14 55.03 75.36
CA THR A 477 29.08 53.91 74.42
C THR A 477 30.19 52.92 74.66
N GLU A 478 29.89 51.66 74.39
CA GLU A 478 30.85 50.56 74.31
C GLU A 478 30.78 49.99 72.89
N ARG A 479 31.94 49.82 72.23
CA ARG A 479 31.99 49.27 70.89
C ARG A 479 33.03 48.19 70.74
N THR A 480 32.68 47.20 69.94
CA THR A 480 33.61 46.24 69.37
C THR A 480 33.70 46.49 67.87
N SER A 481 34.92 46.65 67.35
CA SER A 481 35.17 47.03 65.96
C SER A 481 36.28 46.18 65.38
N ASN A 482 36.17 45.84 64.10
CA ASN A 482 37.14 45.07 63.34
C ASN A 482 37.55 45.86 62.10
N MET A 483 38.84 45.81 61.78
CA MET A 483 39.37 46.34 60.53
C MET A 483 39.32 45.25 59.46
N VAL A 484 38.51 45.47 58.42
CA VAL A 484 38.48 44.61 57.24
C VAL A 484 39.53 45.10 56.26
N LYS A 485 40.42 44.20 55.84
CA LYS A 485 41.51 44.47 54.89
C LYS A 485 41.28 43.67 53.61
N ASP A 486 41.79 44.17 52.48
CA ASP A 486 41.81 43.43 51.22
C ASP A 486 42.91 42.35 51.21
N ASP A 487 42.97 41.55 50.13
CA ASP A 487 43.98 40.50 49.92
C ASP A 487 45.44 41.04 49.91
N LYS A 488 45.62 42.37 49.85
CA LYS A 488 46.92 43.06 49.88
C LYS A 488 47.23 43.70 51.23
N GLY A 489 46.38 43.50 52.24
CA GLY A 489 46.56 44.01 53.60
C GLY A 489 46.18 45.49 53.79
N LYS A 490 45.57 46.14 52.79
CA LYS A 490 45.13 47.53 52.89
C LYS A 490 43.78 47.63 53.60
N PRO A 491 43.58 48.56 54.55
CA PRO A 491 42.27 48.83 55.15
C PRO A 491 41.20 49.16 54.10
N VAL A 492 40.07 48.44 54.11
CA VAL A 492 38.93 48.65 53.21
C VAL A 492 37.74 49.26 53.94
N ARG A 493 37.40 48.74 55.12
CA ARG A 493 36.33 49.27 55.98
C ARG A 493 36.56 48.90 57.43
N ILE A 494 35.95 49.64 58.33
CA ILE A 494 35.78 49.25 59.72
C ILE A 494 34.33 48.81 59.90
N GLU A 495 34.11 47.62 60.43
CA GLU A 495 32.78 47.14 60.80
C GLU A 495 32.73 46.87 62.29
N GLY A 496 31.59 47.10 62.91
CA GLY A 496 31.51 46.98 64.35
C GLY A 496 30.09 47.01 64.88
N VAL A 497 30.02 46.72 66.18
CA VAL A 497 28.81 46.79 66.98
C VAL A 497 29.05 47.81 68.09
N ILE A 498 28.13 48.74 68.25
CA ILE A 498 28.10 49.75 69.31
C ILE A 498 26.87 49.55 70.19
N ARG A 499 27.03 49.76 71.49
CA ARG A 499 25.97 49.69 72.50
C ARG A 499 26.01 50.93 73.38
N ASP A 500 24.85 51.43 73.76
CA ASP A 500 24.72 52.41 74.84
C ASP A 500 24.80 51.67 76.19
N ILE A 501 25.73 52.09 77.04
CA ILE A 501 25.93 51.53 78.38
C ILE A 501 25.78 52.61 79.47
N SER A 502 25.15 53.74 79.15
CA SER A 502 24.92 54.87 80.07
C SER A 502 24.22 54.42 81.35
N ASP A 503 23.18 53.58 81.22
CA ASP A 503 22.46 53.02 82.36
C ASP A 503 23.31 52.07 83.20
N ARG A 504 24.18 51.28 82.54
CA ARG A 504 25.14 50.40 83.23
C ARG A 504 26.13 51.24 84.05
N LYS A 505 26.66 52.31 83.46
CA LYS A 505 27.61 53.22 84.13
C LYS A 505 26.98 54.01 85.28
N LYS A 506 25.76 54.52 85.13
CA LYS A 506 25.02 55.17 86.23
C LYS A 506 24.83 54.23 87.43
N LYS A 507 24.48 52.97 87.17
CA LYS A 507 24.32 51.94 88.22
C LYS A 507 25.65 51.59 88.90
N GLU A 508 26.75 51.50 88.16
CA GLU A 508 28.10 51.28 88.72
C GLU A 508 28.53 52.45 89.62
N ASP A 509 28.32 53.70 89.20
CA ASP A 509 28.67 54.89 89.97
C ASP A 509 27.82 55.02 91.25
N ASP A 510 26.54 54.69 91.19
CA ASP A 510 25.66 54.65 92.37
C ASP A 510 26.09 53.56 93.37
N LEU A 511 26.53 52.40 92.88
CA LEU A 511 27.09 51.33 93.72
C LEU A 511 28.42 51.76 94.36
N GLN A 512 29.32 52.42 93.61
CA GLN A 512 30.58 52.95 94.16
C GLN A 512 30.37 54.07 95.17
N LYS A 513 29.39 54.96 94.97
CA LYS A 513 29.01 56.00 95.94
C LYS A 513 28.40 55.42 97.21
N ARG A 514 27.65 54.32 97.12
CA ARG A 514 27.14 53.58 98.30
C ARG A 514 28.27 52.85 99.04
N ALA A 515 29.22 52.25 98.33
CA ALA A 515 30.37 51.57 98.94
C ALA A 515 31.31 52.53 99.71
N LYS A 516 31.53 53.76 99.22
CA LYS A 516 32.34 54.78 99.92
C LYS A 516 31.66 55.42 101.14
N LYS A 517 30.35 55.27 101.31
CA LYS A 517 29.58 55.77 102.48
C LYS A 517 29.45 54.78 103.64
N SER A 518 29.94 53.55 103.49
CA SER A 518 29.91 52.51 104.54
C SER A 518 31.28 52.17 105.15
N GLN A 519 32.31 52.98 104.88
CA GLN A 519 33.65 52.87 105.50
C GLN A 519 34.14 54.15 106.20
N SER A 520 33.22 55.09 106.47
CA SER A 520 33.35 56.17 107.47
C SER A 520 32.19 56.03 108.44
#